data_AF-A0A812VJK1-F1
#
_entry.id   AF-A0A812VJK1-F1
#
_cell.length_a   1.000
_cell.length_b   1.000
_cell.length_c   1.000
_cell.angle_alpha   90.00
_cell.angle_beta   90.00
_cell.angle_gamma   90.00
#
_symmetry.space_group_name_H-M   'P 1'
#
loop_
_entity.id
_entity.type
_entity.pdbx_description
1 polymer ?
#
loop_
_entity_poly.entity_id
_entity_poly.type
_entity_poly.pdbx_seq_one_letter_code
_entity_poly.pdbx_strand_id
1 'polypeptide(L)'
;EDEQNEAKIPSLQYTDCWNYTLPRDAEVFHLHIPKVAGCSTVHDLGEIIGRENLWSNEICYSTSKMAHFNNTVVMIRRPRDHVFSMYQHCYSGGGPGYYAALRAMNAAPGQENFTLPDTFGKWIENWVTKPHFGFYGVYEDEFHCYFPFNMQCSRLTCLHPNERRAEPDAAGAIKHMMSASLVGVTEAYHESMCLFSAKLLGTLPSHCDCTNPEAWAAFEATDEDHGVKYEDTVEAQSQAVLKGVDSLTEADRLLYNATVVRFIKDIKDVESTFGVKVLCADQEASLKEQMAV
;
A
#
# COMPACT_ATOMS: atom_id res chain seq x y z
N GLU A 1 -5.85 43.55 -0.45
CA GLU A 1 -6.32 42.21 -0.07
C GLU A 1 -6.29 41.39 -1.34
N ASP A 2 -5.09 40.92 -1.70
CA ASP A 2 -4.91 40.00 -2.82
C ASP A 2 -4.84 38.61 -2.22
N GLU A 3 -5.95 37.87 -2.30
CA GLU A 3 -5.99 36.43 -2.04
C GLU A 3 -5.00 35.76 -2.99
N GLN A 4 -3.90 35.28 -2.43
CA GLN A 4 -2.97 34.39 -3.10
C GLN A 4 -3.74 33.13 -3.45
N ASN A 5 -4.08 33.02 -4.73
CA ASN A 5 -4.58 31.82 -5.36
C ASN A 5 -3.41 30.84 -5.39
N GLU A 6 -3.17 30.14 -4.27
CA GLU A 6 -2.26 28.99 -4.22
C GLU A 6 -2.68 28.03 -5.32
N ALA A 7 -1.82 27.91 -6.33
CA ALA A 7 -1.98 26.93 -7.38
C ALA A 7 -1.97 25.56 -6.71
N LYS A 8 -3.16 25.00 -6.46
CA LYS A 8 -3.31 23.59 -6.11
C LYS A 8 -2.47 22.81 -7.10
N ILE A 9 -1.49 22.07 -6.57
CA ILE A 9 -0.71 21.10 -7.33
C ILE A 9 -1.72 20.32 -8.18
N PRO A 10 -1.55 20.28 -9.53
CA PRO A 10 -2.48 19.54 -10.37
C PRO A 10 -2.64 18.16 -9.77
N SER A 11 -3.88 17.77 -9.43
CA SER A 11 -4.17 16.44 -8.88
C SER A 11 -3.36 15.42 -9.67
N LEU A 12 -2.50 14.65 -8.98
CA LEU A 12 -1.64 13.65 -9.60
C LEU A 12 -2.47 12.90 -10.63
N GLN A 13 -1.99 12.88 -11.88
CA GLN A 13 -2.69 12.05 -12.84
C GLN A 13 -2.50 10.62 -12.36
N TYR A 14 -3.58 9.83 -12.36
CA TYR A 14 -3.55 8.43 -11.94
C TYR A 14 -2.33 7.69 -12.54
N THR A 15 -1.93 8.02 -13.78
CA THR A 15 -0.73 7.50 -14.45
C THR A 15 0.60 7.74 -13.73
N ASP A 16 0.70 8.72 -12.84
CA ASP A 16 1.95 9.15 -12.20
C ASP A 16 2.39 8.17 -11.09
N CYS A 17 1.46 7.36 -10.58
CA CYS A 17 1.75 6.29 -9.62
C CYS A 17 2.50 5.10 -10.22
N TRP A 18 2.53 5.00 -11.56
CA TRP A 18 3.13 3.89 -12.31
C TRP A 18 4.18 4.38 -13.29
N ASN A 19 5.22 3.57 -13.43
CA ASN A 19 6.15 3.67 -14.54
C ASN A 19 5.94 2.48 -15.46
N TYR A 20 5.12 2.67 -16.51
CA TYR A 20 4.86 1.63 -17.51
C TYR A 20 6.11 1.20 -18.28
N THR A 21 7.10 2.09 -18.37
CA THR A 21 8.42 1.79 -18.91
C THR A 21 9.43 1.75 -17.79
N LEU A 22 10.27 0.71 -17.80
CA LEU A 22 11.42 0.60 -16.90
C LEU A 22 12.40 1.75 -17.21
N PRO A 23 12.65 2.68 -16.27
CA PRO A 23 13.65 3.72 -16.45
C PRO A 23 15.02 3.05 -16.55
N ARG A 24 15.89 3.54 -17.44
CA ARG A 24 17.24 2.98 -17.59
C ARG A 24 18.13 3.27 -16.38
N ASP A 25 17.83 4.35 -15.67
CA ASP A 25 18.72 4.93 -14.67
C ASP A 25 18.08 5.02 -13.28
N ALA A 26 16.89 4.42 -13.06
CA ALA A 26 16.28 4.43 -11.74
C ALA A 26 17.08 3.57 -10.76
N GLU A 27 17.45 4.14 -9.62
CA GLU A 27 18.21 3.44 -8.58
C GLU A 27 17.33 2.77 -7.53
N VAL A 28 16.09 3.24 -7.39
CA VAL A 28 15.14 2.78 -6.37
C VAL A 28 13.94 2.14 -7.05
N PHE A 29 13.65 0.90 -6.66
CA PHE A 29 12.41 0.23 -7.00
C PHE A 29 11.45 0.25 -5.82
N HIS A 30 10.27 0.81 -6.04
CA HIS A 30 9.14 0.69 -5.15
C HIS A 30 8.20 -0.42 -5.64
N LEU A 31 8.12 -1.51 -4.87
CA LEU A 31 7.12 -2.54 -5.08
C LEU A 31 5.76 -1.99 -4.63
N HIS A 32 4.99 -1.47 -5.59
CA HIS A 32 3.66 -0.94 -5.34
C HIS A 32 2.70 -2.12 -5.12
N ILE A 33 2.39 -2.44 -3.87
CA ILE A 33 1.27 -3.34 -3.57
C ILE A 33 -0.01 -2.50 -3.61
N PRO A 34 -1.04 -2.87 -4.38
CA PRO A 34 -2.24 -2.03 -4.47
C PRO A 34 -2.82 -1.72 -3.10
N LYS A 35 -3.29 -0.48 -2.87
CA LYS A 35 -4.02 -0.06 -1.65
C LYS A 35 -3.22 -0.02 -0.34
N VAL A 36 -1.90 0.08 -0.41
CA VAL A 36 -1.01 0.30 0.76
C VAL A 36 -0.41 1.74 0.80
N ALA A 37 -1.14 2.71 0.24
CA ALA A 37 -0.68 4.10 0.01
C ALA A 37 0.45 4.25 -1.02
N GLY A 38 0.52 3.34 -2.00
CA GLY A 38 1.62 3.35 -2.96
C GLY A 38 1.69 4.58 -3.88
N CYS A 39 0.56 5.19 -4.24
CA CYS A 39 0.55 6.47 -4.98
C CYS A 39 1.18 7.61 -4.18
N SER A 40 0.73 7.80 -2.93
CA SER A 40 1.34 8.75 -1.99
C SER A 40 2.84 8.49 -1.86
N THR A 41 3.24 7.23 -1.67
CA THR A 41 4.66 6.87 -1.56
C THR A 41 5.44 7.25 -2.80
N VAL A 42 4.90 7.08 -4.01
CA VAL A 42 5.58 7.49 -5.24
C VAL A 42 5.81 9.00 -5.29
N HIS A 43 4.84 9.79 -4.86
CA HIS A 43 4.96 11.23 -4.82
C HIS A 43 6.01 11.65 -3.79
N ASP A 44 5.79 11.32 -2.51
CA ASP A 44 6.62 11.82 -1.41
C ASP A 44 8.04 11.25 -1.47
N LEU A 45 8.20 9.96 -1.84
CA LEU A 45 9.54 9.41 -2.08
C LEU A 45 10.19 10.07 -3.30
N GLY A 46 9.42 10.35 -4.35
CA GLY A 46 9.89 11.06 -5.54
C GLY A 46 10.41 12.46 -5.22
N GLU A 47 9.82 13.17 -4.26
CA GLU A 47 10.33 14.45 -3.76
C GLU A 47 11.63 14.28 -2.98
N ILE A 48 11.77 13.18 -2.22
CA ILE A 48 12.98 12.88 -1.43
C ILE A 48 14.16 12.56 -2.35
N ILE A 49 14.00 11.63 -3.30
CA ILE A 49 15.13 11.09 -4.09
C ILE A 49 15.17 11.56 -5.54
N GLY A 50 14.22 12.37 -5.99
CA GLY A 50 14.01 12.68 -7.40
C GLY A 50 13.16 11.61 -8.10
N ARG A 51 12.09 12.04 -8.77
CA ARG A 51 11.10 11.14 -9.41
C ARG A 51 11.72 10.24 -10.49
N GLU A 52 12.75 10.73 -11.17
CA GLU A 52 13.53 10.01 -12.18
C GLU A 52 14.34 8.84 -11.61
N ASN A 53 14.69 8.89 -10.33
CA ASN A 53 15.42 7.83 -9.63
C ASN A 53 14.50 6.74 -9.07
N LEU A 54 13.19 6.93 -9.18
CA LEU A 54 12.16 6.04 -8.65
C LEU A 54 11.43 5.29 -9.76
N TRP A 55 11.51 3.97 -9.72
CA TRP A 55 10.62 3.09 -10.48
C TRP A 55 9.56 2.47 -9.58
N SER A 56 8.28 2.68 -9.89
CA SER A 56 7.17 2.10 -9.13
C SER A 56 6.23 1.33 -10.03
N ASN A 57 5.86 0.12 -9.62
CA ASN A 57 4.92 -0.71 -10.39
C ASN A 57 4.23 -1.78 -9.55
N GLU A 58 3.00 -2.14 -9.94
CA GLU A 58 2.17 -3.18 -9.32
C GLU A 58 2.51 -4.58 -9.87
N ILE A 59 3.75 -4.99 -9.63
CA ILE A 59 4.32 -6.24 -10.15
C ILE A 59 4.72 -7.19 -9.01
N CYS A 60 5.68 -8.07 -9.26
CA CYS A 60 6.22 -9.00 -8.27
C CYS A 60 7.53 -8.49 -7.69
N TYR A 61 7.82 -8.90 -6.45
CA TYR A 61 9.13 -8.67 -5.84
C TYR A 61 10.28 -9.28 -6.66
N SER A 62 10.04 -10.36 -7.41
CA SER A 62 11.05 -10.97 -8.30
C SER A 62 11.67 -9.97 -9.28
N THR A 63 10.92 -8.92 -9.68
CA THR A 63 11.41 -7.92 -10.62
C THR A 63 12.51 -7.03 -10.04
N SER A 64 12.56 -6.86 -8.71
CA SER A 64 13.66 -6.12 -8.06
C SER A 64 15.03 -6.71 -8.41
N LYS A 65 15.08 -8.04 -8.56
CA LYS A 65 16.30 -8.79 -8.89
C LYS A 65 16.66 -8.72 -10.37
N MET A 66 15.70 -8.43 -11.24
CA MET A 66 15.91 -8.47 -12.69
C MET A 66 16.53 -7.17 -13.24
N ALA A 67 16.30 -6.05 -12.58
CA ALA A 67 16.67 -4.73 -13.08
C ALA A 67 17.76 -4.03 -12.26
N HIS A 68 18.45 -4.75 -11.37
CA HIS A 68 19.65 -4.28 -10.64
C HIS A 68 19.48 -2.95 -9.88
N PHE A 69 18.31 -2.71 -9.29
CA PHE A 69 18.11 -1.55 -8.42
C PHE A 69 19.03 -1.59 -7.20
N ASN A 70 19.54 -0.43 -6.79
CA ASN A 70 20.32 -0.28 -5.56
C ASN A 70 19.44 -0.49 -4.32
N ASN A 71 18.20 -0.01 -4.39
CA ASN A 71 17.26 -0.10 -3.28
C ASN A 71 15.91 -0.67 -3.71
N THR A 72 15.34 -1.51 -2.85
CA THR A 72 13.93 -1.93 -2.95
C THR A 72 13.16 -1.41 -1.75
N VAL A 73 12.10 -0.65 -2.02
CA VAL A 73 11.16 -0.09 -1.06
C VAL A 73 9.85 -0.85 -1.17
N VAL A 74 9.23 -1.18 -0.05
CA VAL A 74 7.88 -1.75 -0.01
C VAL A 74 7.10 -1.14 1.15
N MET A 75 5.83 -0.84 0.90
CA MET A 75 4.87 -0.44 1.91
C MET A 75 3.94 -1.61 2.20
N ILE A 76 3.60 -1.81 3.47
CA ILE A 76 2.72 -2.88 3.95
C ILE A 76 1.62 -2.25 4.81
N ARG A 77 0.40 -2.79 4.73
CA ARG A 77 -0.79 -2.29 5.43
C ARG A 77 -1.40 -3.37 6.31
N ARG A 78 -2.10 -2.98 7.38
CA ARG A 78 -2.86 -3.92 8.21
C ARG A 78 -3.85 -4.69 7.33
N PRO A 79 -3.89 -6.04 7.37
CA PRO A 79 -4.61 -6.82 6.36
C PRO A 79 -6.11 -6.54 6.27
N ARG A 80 -6.77 -6.27 7.40
CA ARG A 80 -8.20 -5.89 7.42
C ARG A 80 -8.46 -4.57 6.69
N ASP A 81 -7.69 -3.53 6.99
CA ASP A 81 -7.80 -2.24 6.29
C ASP A 81 -7.46 -2.35 4.82
N HIS A 82 -6.48 -3.20 4.50
CA HIS A 82 -6.05 -3.44 3.14
C HIS A 82 -7.18 -4.01 2.29
N VAL A 83 -7.81 -5.10 2.74
CA VAL A 83 -8.93 -5.74 2.05
C VAL A 83 -10.16 -4.82 1.98
N PHE A 84 -10.44 -4.06 3.04
CA PHE A 84 -11.54 -3.11 3.05
C PHE A 84 -11.30 -1.97 2.03
N SER A 85 -10.08 -1.45 1.97
CA SER A 85 -9.71 -0.41 1.00
C SER A 85 -9.75 -0.91 -0.46
N MET A 86 -9.46 -2.20 -0.71
CA MET A 86 -9.67 -2.80 -2.02
C MET A 86 -11.14 -2.73 -2.45
N TYR A 87 -12.05 -3.19 -1.58
CA TYR A 87 -13.48 -3.17 -1.87
C TYR A 87 -13.98 -1.75 -2.14
N GLN A 88 -13.63 -0.80 -1.27
CA GLN A 88 -14.07 0.59 -1.39
C GLN A 88 -13.53 1.25 -2.66
N HIS A 89 -12.31 0.92 -3.08
CA HIS A 89 -11.79 1.37 -4.36
C HIS A 89 -12.63 0.81 -5.53
N CYS A 90 -12.92 -0.49 -5.55
CA CYS A 90 -13.69 -1.08 -6.63
C CYS A 90 -15.15 -0.60 -6.67
N TYR A 91 -15.76 -0.42 -5.50
CA TYR A 91 -17.17 -0.09 -5.37
C TYR A 91 -17.45 1.41 -5.51
N SER A 92 -16.70 2.26 -4.79
CA SER A 92 -17.05 3.68 -4.59
C SER A 92 -16.13 4.69 -5.30
N GLY A 93 -14.89 4.33 -5.61
CA GLY A 93 -13.90 5.34 -6.03
C GLY A 93 -12.70 4.75 -6.75
N GLY A 94 -12.98 3.98 -7.80
CA GLY A 94 -11.97 3.72 -8.81
C GLY A 94 -11.50 5.06 -9.38
N GLY A 95 -10.20 5.25 -9.50
CA GLY A 95 -9.68 6.44 -10.17
C GLY A 95 -10.27 6.57 -11.59
N PRO A 96 -10.20 7.75 -12.23
CA PRO A 96 -10.83 7.99 -13.53
C PRO A 96 -10.50 6.91 -14.60
N GLY A 97 -9.27 6.39 -14.58
CA GLY A 97 -8.81 5.32 -15.47
C GLY A 97 -9.52 3.98 -15.23
N TYR A 98 -9.65 3.55 -13.97
CA TYR A 98 -10.32 2.30 -13.62
C TYR A 98 -11.79 2.31 -14.06
N TYR A 99 -12.55 3.37 -13.74
CA TYR A 99 -13.95 3.44 -14.17
C TYR A 99 -14.10 3.66 -15.68
N ALA A 100 -13.14 4.29 -16.35
CA ALA A 100 -13.14 4.35 -17.80
C ALA A 100 -13.02 2.93 -18.41
N ALA A 101 -12.12 2.11 -17.88
CA ALA A 101 -11.98 0.70 -18.29
C ALA A 101 -13.25 -0.10 -18.00
N LEU A 102 -13.82 0.01 -16.79
CA LEU A 102 -15.08 -0.67 -16.45
C LEU A 102 -16.24 -0.24 -17.35
N ARG A 103 -16.37 1.07 -17.63
CA ARG A 103 -17.41 1.59 -18.54
C ARG A 103 -17.27 1.04 -19.95
N ALA A 104 -16.04 0.89 -20.44
CA ALA A 104 -15.78 0.29 -21.76
C ALA A 104 -16.19 -1.19 -21.83
N MET A 105 -16.26 -1.87 -20.67
CA MET A 105 -16.69 -3.27 -20.54
C MET A 105 -18.16 -3.43 -20.12
N ASN A 106 -18.91 -2.32 -20.00
CA ASN A 106 -20.27 -2.29 -19.45
C ASN A 106 -20.36 -2.89 -18.02
N ALA A 107 -19.29 -2.74 -17.24
CA ALA A 107 -19.09 -3.35 -15.93
C ALA A 107 -18.82 -2.32 -14.82
N ALA A 108 -19.22 -1.06 -14.99
CA ALA A 108 -19.20 -0.05 -13.93
C ALA A 108 -20.49 -0.10 -13.09
N PRO A 109 -20.51 0.46 -11.86
CA PRO A 109 -21.70 0.47 -11.00
C PRO A 109 -22.96 0.95 -11.76
N GLY A 110 -24.03 0.14 -11.70
CA GLY A 110 -25.28 0.39 -12.39
C GLY A 110 -25.35 -0.12 -13.85
N GLN A 111 -24.28 -0.74 -14.36
CA GLN A 111 -24.26 -1.36 -15.69
C GLN A 111 -24.54 -2.87 -15.62
N GLU A 112 -24.89 -3.46 -16.76
CA GLU A 112 -25.36 -4.86 -16.86
C GLU A 112 -24.33 -5.89 -16.40
N ASN A 113 -23.04 -5.67 -16.68
CA ASN A 113 -21.97 -6.60 -16.31
C ASN A 113 -21.33 -6.26 -14.96
N PHE A 114 -21.93 -5.37 -14.16
CA PHE A 114 -21.42 -5.08 -12.81
C PHE A 114 -21.88 -6.15 -11.82
N THR A 115 -20.94 -7.00 -11.41
CA THR A 115 -21.17 -8.20 -10.60
C THR A 115 -20.61 -8.09 -9.18
N LEU A 116 -19.85 -7.02 -8.88
CA LEU A 116 -19.30 -6.81 -7.54
C LEU A 116 -20.46 -6.68 -6.53
N PRO A 117 -20.47 -7.46 -5.44
CA PRO A 117 -21.53 -7.37 -4.45
C PRO A 117 -21.67 -5.96 -3.87
N ASP A 118 -22.91 -5.55 -3.59
CA ASP A 118 -23.30 -4.21 -3.12
C ASP A 118 -22.87 -3.88 -1.68
N THR A 119 -22.32 -4.85 -0.97
CA THR A 119 -21.81 -4.70 0.39
C THR A 119 -20.50 -5.47 0.55
N PHE A 120 -19.62 -4.92 1.39
CA PHE A 120 -18.34 -5.55 1.72
C PHE A 120 -18.54 -6.96 2.27
N GLY A 121 -19.53 -7.16 3.16
CA GLY A 121 -19.83 -8.46 3.74
C GLY A 121 -20.19 -9.53 2.72
N LYS A 122 -21.03 -9.22 1.72
CA LYS A 122 -21.37 -10.16 0.64
C LYS A 122 -20.18 -10.47 -0.25
N TRP A 123 -19.30 -9.49 -0.49
CA TRP A 123 -18.06 -9.71 -1.24
C TRP A 123 -17.11 -10.66 -0.50
N ILE A 124 -16.92 -10.47 0.80
CA ILE A 124 -16.12 -11.38 1.64
C ILE A 124 -16.76 -12.77 1.70
N GLU A 125 -18.07 -12.88 1.92
CA GLU A 125 -18.78 -14.16 1.92
C GLU A 125 -18.58 -14.92 0.60
N ASN A 126 -18.63 -14.22 -0.53
CA ASN A 126 -18.39 -14.84 -1.83
C ASN A 126 -16.98 -15.43 -1.93
N TRP A 127 -15.94 -14.65 -1.60
CA TRP A 127 -14.55 -15.12 -1.61
C TRP A 127 -14.30 -16.31 -0.68
N VAL A 128 -14.90 -16.30 0.52
CA VAL A 128 -14.77 -17.40 1.48
C VAL A 128 -15.46 -18.66 0.98
N THR A 129 -16.62 -18.53 0.33
CA THR A 129 -17.43 -19.69 -0.11
C THR A 129 -17.03 -20.25 -1.46
N LYS A 130 -16.49 -19.41 -2.36
CA LYS A 130 -16.15 -19.75 -3.73
C LYS A 130 -14.82 -19.11 -4.16
N PRO A 131 -13.69 -19.45 -3.52
CA PRO A 131 -12.41 -18.90 -3.92
C PRO A 131 -12.03 -19.37 -5.32
N HIS A 132 -11.49 -18.45 -6.13
CA HIS A 132 -10.94 -18.74 -7.46
C HIS A 132 -9.50 -18.26 -7.60
N PHE A 133 -8.70 -19.05 -8.32
CA PHE A 133 -7.24 -18.89 -8.45
C PHE A 133 -6.81 -19.09 -9.91
N GLY A 134 -5.62 -18.61 -10.27
CA GLY A 134 -5.08 -18.69 -11.64
C GLY A 134 -4.42 -17.40 -12.09
N PHE A 135 -4.31 -17.21 -13.41
CA PHE A 135 -3.75 -16.01 -14.01
C PHE A 135 -4.86 -15.06 -14.41
N TYR A 136 -5.10 -14.04 -13.59
CA TYR A 136 -6.15 -13.05 -13.83
C TYR A 136 -5.68 -11.66 -13.40
N GLY A 137 -5.70 -10.72 -14.34
CA GLY A 137 -5.66 -9.29 -14.03
C GLY A 137 -6.91 -8.84 -13.28
N VAL A 138 -6.89 -7.64 -12.70
CA VAL A 138 -8.07 -7.05 -12.02
C VAL A 138 -9.29 -7.02 -12.96
N TYR A 139 -9.08 -6.71 -14.24
CA TYR A 139 -10.15 -6.64 -15.24
C TYR A 139 -10.63 -8.01 -15.76
N GLU A 140 -9.91 -9.09 -15.48
CA GLU A 140 -10.28 -10.45 -15.91
C GLU A 140 -11.00 -11.23 -14.80
N ASP A 141 -11.00 -10.68 -13.58
CA ASP A 141 -11.77 -11.21 -12.46
C ASP A 141 -13.29 -11.03 -12.70
N GLU A 142 -14.12 -11.96 -12.23
CA GLU A 142 -15.57 -11.86 -12.36
C GLU A 142 -16.10 -10.56 -11.75
N PHE A 143 -15.52 -10.08 -10.65
CA PHE A 143 -15.90 -8.81 -10.01
C PHE A 143 -15.22 -7.58 -10.60
N HIS A 144 -14.34 -7.77 -11.57
CA HIS A 144 -13.42 -6.76 -12.09
C HIS A 144 -12.66 -6.00 -10.99
N CYS A 145 -12.37 -6.66 -9.86
CA CYS A 145 -11.81 -6.07 -8.65
C CYS A 145 -10.52 -6.79 -8.20
N TYR A 146 -9.86 -6.25 -7.17
CA TYR A 146 -8.69 -6.86 -6.55
C TYR A 146 -9.00 -8.24 -5.92
N PHE A 147 -7.95 -9.04 -5.79
CA PHE A 147 -7.96 -10.35 -5.16
C PHE A 147 -7.61 -10.22 -3.67
N PRO A 148 -8.55 -10.43 -2.72
CA PRO A 148 -8.31 -10.14 -1.31
C PRO A 148 -7.52 -11.23 -0.57
N PHE A 149 -7.31 -12.40 -1.19
CA PHE A 149 -6.69 -13.53 -0.53
C PHE A 149 -5.16 -13.38 -0.49
N ASN A 150 -4.62 -13.08 0.69
CA ASN A 150 -3.19 -12.95 0.98
C ASN A 150 -2.41 -12.15 -0.08
N MET A 151 -2.96 -11.01 -0.49
CA MET A 151 -2.46 -10.25 -1.64
C MET A 151 -1.06 -9.69 -1.38
N GLN A 152 -0.76 -9.24 -0.16
CA GLN A 152 0.55 -8.65 0.15
C GLN A 152 1.65 -9.71 0.09
N CYS A 153 1.40 -10.91 0.64
CA CYS A 153 2.28 -12.06 0.52
C CYS A 153 2.44 -12.50 -0.94
N SER A 154 1.33 -12.52 -1.69
CA SER A 154 1.35 -12.89 -3.11
C SER A 154 2.29 -11.97 -3.89
N ARG A 155 2.21 -10.64 -3.69
CA ARG A 155 3.10 -9.68 -4.38
C ARG A 155 4.57 -9.85 -4.02
N LEU A 156 4.86 -10.29 -2.80
CA LEU A 156 6.23 -10.60 -2.38
C LEU A 156 6.75 -11.94 -2.88
N THR A 157 5.90 -12.86 -3.36
CA THR A 157 6.29 -14.23 -3.73
C THR A 157 5.95 -14.65 -5.16
N CYS A 158 5.16 -13.84 -5.87
CA CYS A 158 4.76 -14.14 -7.24
C CYS A 158 5.95 -14.11 -8.20
N LEU A 159 5.82 -14.87 -9.29
CA LEU A 159 6.77 -14.82 -10.41
C LEU A 159 6.22 -13.92 -11.53
N HIS A 160 4.90 -13.84 -11.64
CA HIS A 160 4.19 -13.01 -12.61
C HIS A 160 3.11 -12.16 -11.93
N PRO A 161 2.91 -10.88 -12.33
CA PRO A 161 1.99 -9.96 -11.65
C PRO A 161 0.53 -10.43 -11.57
N ASN A 162 0.10 -11.25 -12.53
CA ASN A 162 -1.28 -11.74 -12.62
C ASN A 162 -1.45 -13.14 -12.00
N GLU A 163 -0.38 -13.75 -11.48
CA GLU A 163 -0.41 -15.08 -10.89
C GLU A 163 -1.06 -15.03 -9.50
N ARG A 164 -2.12 -15.84 -9.30
CA ARG A 164 -2.80 -16.03 -8.02
C ARG A 164 -2.66 -17.48 -7.58
N ARG A 165 -1.98 -17.70 -6.46
CA ARG A 165 -1.78 -19.05 -5.90
C ARG A 165 -2.85 -19.38 -4.86
N ALA A 166 -3.27 -20.63 -4.85
CA ALA A 166 -4.16 -21.15 -3.81
C ALA A 166 -3.46 -21.25 -2.45
N GLU A 167 -2.16 -21.56 -2.46
CA GLU A 167 -1.36 -21.70 -1.26
C GLU A 167 -0.43 -20.48 -1.11
N PRO A 168 -0.64 -19.64 -0.08
CA PRO A 168 0.22 -18.50 0.18
C PRO A 168 1.55 -18.96 0.82
N ASP A 169 2.67 -18.38 0.38
CA ASP A 169 3.99 -18.63 0.98
C ASP A 169 4.36 -17.49 1.94
N ALA A 170 3.79 -17.53 3.15
CA ALA A 170 4.06 -16.52 4.18
C ALA A 170 5.56 -16.43 4.53
N ALA A 171 6.23 -17.58 4.63
CA ALA A 171 7.64 -17.63 4.99
C ALA A 171 8.54 -17.02 3.90
N GLY A 172 8.26 -17.33 2.63
CA GLY A 172 8.92 -16.70 1.48
C GLY A 172 8.64 -15.20 1.41
N ALA A 173 7.40 -14.78 1.67
CA ALA A 173 7.03 -13.37 1.70
C ALA A 173 7.80 -12.61 2.80
N ILE A 174 7.84 -13.15 4.01
CA ILE A 174 8.62 -12.57 5.13
C ILE A 174 10.11 -12.51 4.76
N LYS A 175 10.67 -13.57 4.17
CA LYS A 175 12.07 -13.57 3.73
C LYS A 175 12.36 -12.47 2.71
N HIS A 176 11.48 -12.30 1.72
CA HIS A 176 11.62 -11.25 0.70
C HIS A 176 11.41 -9.85 1.28
N MET A 177 10.44 -9.69 2.18
CA MET A 177 10.25 -8.46 2.95
C MET A 177 11.53 -8.11 3.70
N MET A 178 12.11 -9.03 4.47
CA MET A 178 13.37 -8.83 5.22
C MET A 178 14.58 -8.54 4.31
N SER A 179 14.51 -8.94 3.04
CA SER A 179 15.56 -8.68 2.04
C SER A 179 15.37 -7.35 1.30
N ALA A 180 14.19 -6.71 1.37
CA ALA A 180 13.98 -5.37 0.84
C ALA A 180 14.82 -4.35 1.62
N SER A 181 15.42 -3.38 0.93
CA SER A 181 16.26 -2.35 1.54
C SER A 181 15.48 -1.55 2.60
N LEU A 182 14.23 -1.21 2.28
CA LEU A 182 13.36 -0.39 3.12
C LEU A 182 11.95 -0.95 3.14
N VAL A 183 11.35 -0.95 4.33
CA VAL A 183 9.97 -1.37 4.54
C VAL A 183 9.28 -0.32 5.38
N GLY A 184 8.16 0.19 4.89
CA GLY A 184 7.29 1.09 5.63
C GLY A 184 5.94 0.44 5.95
N VAL A 185 5.19 1.10 6.83
CA VAL A 185 3.87 0.68 7.30
C VAL A 185 2.88 1.79 7.02
N THR A 186 1.78 1.49 6.34
CA THR A 186 0.78 2.51 5.96
C THR A 186 0.22 3.25 7.18
N GLU A 187 0.02 2.57 8.30
CA GLU A 187 -0.51 3.20 9.53
C GLU A 187 0.50 4.15 10.21
N ALA A 188 1.78 4.09 9.83
CA ALA A 188 2.86 4.97 10.30
C ALA A 188 3.55 5.61 9.08
N TYR A 189 2.75 6.23 8.22
CA TYR A 189 3.19 6.71 6.92
C TYR A 189 4.26 7.81 7.03
N HIS A 190 4.06 8.79 7.91
CA HIS A 190 5.03 9.87 8.13
C HIS A 190 6.37 9.30 8.62
N GLU A 191 6.35 8.42 9.62
CA GLU A 191 7.53 7.71 10.11
C GLU A 191 8.22 6.91 9.00
N SER A 192 7.45 6.32 8.07
CA SER A 192 7.97 5.60 6.92
C SER A 192 8.74 6.52 5.96
N MET A 193 8.22 7.72 5.67
CA MET A 193 8.94 8.71 4.85
C MET A 193 10.22 9.20 5.53
N CYS A 194 10.18 9.42 6.85
CA CYS A 194 11.36 9.75 7.65
C CYS A 194 12.43 8.66 7.61
N LEU A 195 12.03 7.39 7.73
CA LEU A 195 12.92 6.24 7.58
C LEU A 195 13.56 6.22 6.20
N PHE A 196 12.78 6.45 5.14
CA PHE A 196 13.27 6.40 3.77
C PHE A 196 14.27 7.53 3.50
N SER A 197 13.97 8.77 3.93
CA SER A 197 14.90 9.90 3.81
C SER A 197 16.23 9.61 4.54
N ALA A 198 16.15 9.14 5.79
CA ALA A 198 17.34 8.81 6.59
C ALA A 198 18.22 7.74 5.95
N LYS A 199 17.63 6.68 5.40
CA LYS A 199 18.38 5.54 4.86
C LYS A 199 18.84 5.73 3.42
N LEU A 200 18.11 6.49 2.59
CA LEU A 200 18.49 6.72 1.19
C LEU A 200 19.44 7.91 1.04
N LEU A 201 19.24 8.99 1.81
CA LEU A 201 20.01 10.21 1.68
C LEU A 201 21.06 10.38 2.80
N GLY A 202 20.95 9.63 3.89
CA GLY A 202 21.78 9.85 5.07
C GLY A 202 21.44 11.13 5.84
N THR A 203 20.27 11.72 5.58
CA THR A 203 19.79 12.95 6.21
C THR A 203 18.39 12.75 6.77
N LEU A 204 18.07 13.43 7.87
CA LEU A 204 16.75 13.39 8.48
C LEU A 204 16.10 14.78 8.38
N PRO A 205 14.94 14.93 7.71
CA PRO A 205 14.22 16.19 7.65
C PRO A 205 13.83 16.71 9.03
N SER A 206 13.70 18.04 9.19
CA SER A 206 13.34 18.64 10.49
C SER A 206 11.96 18.22 10.98
N HIS A 207 11.02 17.91 10.07
CA HIS A 207 9.69 17.42 10.44
C HIS A 207 9.68 15.99 11.01
N CYS A 208 10.81 15.28 10.94
CA CYS A 208 10.96 13.95 11.51
C CYS A 208 11.38 13.97 12.99
N ASP A 209 10.76 14.84 13.79
CA ASP A 209 10.93 14.92 15.24
C ASP A 209 9.56 14.96 15.92
N CYS A 210 9.10 13.79 16.37
CA CYS A 210 7.79 13.66 16.98
C CYS A 210 7.74 14.25 18.41
N THR A 211 8.89 14.62 19.00
CA THR A 211 8.93 15.38 20.27
C THR A 211 8.74 16.88 20.08
N ASN A 212 8.81 17.36 18.82
CA ASN A 212 8.49 18.72 18.43
C ASN A 212 7.20 18.75 17.60
N PRO A 213 6.03 19.02 18.23
CA PRO A 213 4.75 18.96 17.54
C PRO A 213 4.63 19.91 16.34
N GLU A 214 5.28 21.08 16.39
CA GLU A 214 5.25 22.06 15.31
C GLU A 214 6.02 21.54 14.09
N ALA A 215 7.23 21.01 14.32
CA ALA A 215 8.01 20.41 13.25
C ALA A 215 7.31 19.15 12.69
N TRP A 216 6.80 18.28 13.57
CA TRP A 216 6.06 17.08 13.17
C TRP A 216 4.84 17.39 12.29
N ALA A 217 4.09 18.44 12.63
CA ALA A 217 2.92 18.86 11.87
C ALA A 217 3.27 19.51 10.52
N ALA A 218 4.54 19.88 10.29
CA ALA A 218 4.98 20.48 9.03
C ALA A 218 5.20 19.46 7.90
N PHE A 219 5.00 18.17 8.16
CA PHE A 219 4.98 17.17 7.10
C PHE A 219 3.65 17.21 6.35
N GLU A 220 3.70 17.67 5.11
CA GLU A 220 2.55 17.70 4.19
C GLU A 220 2.48 16.36 3.46
N ALA A 221 1.90 15.35 4.12
CA ALA A 221 1.70 14.04 3.51
C ALA A 221 0.79 14.15 2.29
N THR A 222 1.19 13.52 1.18
CA THR A 222 0.30 13.37 0.04
C THR A 222 -0.82 12.39 0.37
N ASP A 223 -2.06 12.87 0.39
CA ASP A 223 -3.25 12.03 0.59
C ASP A 223 -3.96 11.76 -0.74
N GLU A 224 -3.56 10.67 -1.40
CA GLU A 224 -4.19 10.21 -2.64
C GLU A 224 -5.28 9.19 -2.33
N ASP A 225 -6.48 9.70 -2.06
CA ASP A 225 -7.68 8.89 -1.82
C ASP A 225 -8.38 8.42 -3.12
N HIS A 226 -7.95 8.95 -4.27
CA HIS A 226 -8.59 8.77 -5.58
C HIS A 226 -10.09 9.10 -5.60
N GLY A 227 -10.52 10.03 -4.77
CA GLY A 227 -11.91 10.44 -4.60
C GLY A 227 -12.77 9.44 -3.82
N VAL A 228 -12.16 8.42 -3.18
CA VAL A 228 -12.89 7.48 -2.30
C VAL A 228 -13.21 8.18 -0.99
N LYS A 229 -14.49 8.43 -0.71
CA LYS A 229 -14.94 8.85 0.61
C LYS A 229 -15.24 7.63 1.48
N TYR A 230 -14.51 7.50 2.58
CA TYR A 230 -14.72 6.47 3.58
C TYR A 230 -15.81 6.94 4.55
N GLU A 231 -17.03 6.40 4.43
CA GLU A 231 -18.12 6.67 5.38
C GLU A 231 -18.06 5.75 6.62
N ASP A 232 -17.23 4.71 6.57
CA ASP A 232 -17.16 3.66 7.57
C ASP A 232 -15.74 3.09 7.70
N THR A 233 -15.46 2.38 8.79
CA THR A 233 -14.20 1.64 9.03
C THR A 233 -14.42 0.14 8.91
N VAL A 234 -13.32 -0.62 8.75
CA VAL A 234 -13.42 -2.08 8.73
C VAL A 234 -13.92 -2.62 10.08
N GLU A 235 -13.61 -1.95 11.19
CA GLU A 235 -14.03 -2.31 12.56
C GLU A 235 -15.55 -2.28 12.76
N ALA A 236 -16.28 -1.47 11.99
CA ALA A 236 -17.73 -1.39 12.08
C ALA A 236 -18.44 -2.61 11.47
N GLN A 237 -17.72 -3.45 10.73
CA GLN A 237 -18.27 -4.64 10.10
C GLN A 237 -18.62 -5.71 11.15
N SER A 238 -19.56 -6.59 10.80
CA SER A 238 -19.95 -7.68 11.70
C SER A 238 -18.79 -8.64 11.98
N GLN A 239 -18.80 -9.28 13.16
CA GLN A 239 -17.78 -10.26 13.54
C GLN A 239 -17.68 -11.44 12.55
N ALA A 240 -18.77 -11.81 11.88
CA ALA A 240 -18.73 -12.84 10.84
C ALA A 240 -17.92 -12.39 9.61
N VAL A 241 -18.11 -11.14 9.18
CA VAL A 241 -17.37 -10.54 8.07
C VAL A 241 -15.89 -10.40 8.44
N LEU A 242 -15.58 -9.90 9.63
CA LEU A 242 -14.18 -9.77 10.11
C LEU A 242 -13.45 -11.12 10.11
N LYS A 243 -14.10 -12.18 10.61
CA LYS A 243 -13.55 -13.54 10.55
C LYS A 243 -13.32 -14.04 9.13
N GLY A 244 -14.21 -13.67 8.20
CA GLY A 244 -14.03 -13.96 6.78
C GLY A 244 -12.81 -13.24 6.20
N VAL A 245 -12.59 -11.98 6.56
CA VAL A 245 -11.38 -11.24 6.16
C VAL A 245 -10.13 -11.91 6.76
N ASP A 246 -10.17 -12.28 8.03
CA ASP A 246 -9.04 -12.92 8.72
C ASP A 246 -8.65 -14.25 8.08
N SER A 247 -9.63 -15.06 7.66
CA SER A 247 -9.36 -16.35 7.00
C SER A 247 -8.80 -16.17 5.58
N LEU A 248 -9.17 -15.10 4.88
CA LEU A 248 -8.58 -14.75 3.58
C LEU A 248 -7.17 -14.18 3.70
N THR A 249 -6.77 -13.67 4.87
CA THR A 249 -5.54 -12.89 5.07
C THR A 249 -4.58 -13.48 6.10
N GLU A 250 -4.67 -14.78 6.40
CA GLU A 250 -3.83 -15.43 7.41
C GLU A 250 -2.32 -15.25 7.18
N ALA A 251 -1.85 -15.39 5.94
CA ALA A 251 -0.45 -15.17 5.60
C ALA A 251 -0.07 -13.68 5.66
N ASP A 252 -0.96 -12.80 5.20
CA ASP A 252 -0.75 -11.35 5.25
C ASP A 252 -0.64 -10.85 6.70
N ARG A 253 -1.35 -11.45 7.67
CA ARG A 253 -1.20 -11.16 9.10
C ARG A 253 0.18 -11.55 9.63
N LEU A 254 0.68 -12.72 9.25
CA LEU A 254 2.04 -13.13 9.63
C LEU A 254 3.10 -12.19 9.04
N LEU A 255 2.92 -11.80 7.78
CA LEU A 255 3.77 -10.82 7.11
C LEU A 255 3.70 -9.46 7.80
N TYR A 256 2.51 -8.93 8.07
CA TYR A 256 2.31 -7.64 8.74
C TYR A 256 3.00 -7.60 10.10
N ASN A 257 2.83 -8.65 10.91
CA ASN A 257 3.45 -8.73 12.23
C ASN A 257 4.98 -8.72 12.15
N ALA A 258 5.56 -9.48 11.21
CA ALA A 258 7.00 -9.46 10.97
C ALA A 258 7.48 -8.08 10.48
N THR A 259 6.69 -7.43 9.62
CA THR A 259 6.97 -6.10 9.09
C THR A 259 6.98 -5.05 10.20
N VAL A 260 5.98 -5.01 11.09
CA VAL A 260 5.92 -4.04 12.20
C VAL A 260 7.12 -4.19 13.13
N VAL A 261 7.51 -5.43 13.47
CA VAL A 261 8.70 -5.69 14.30
C VAL A 261 9.96 -5.14 13.63
N ARG A 262 10.15 -5.44 12.34
CA ARG A 262 11.28 -4.90 11.56
C ARG A 262 11.25 -3.37 11.52
N PHE A 263 10.10 -2.79 11.15
CA PHE A 263 9.93 -1.35 10.99
C PHE A 263 10.28 -0.58 12.27
N ILE A 264 9.75 -1.01 13.42
CA ILE A 264 10.05 -0.38 14.72
C ILE A 264 11.56 -0.45 15.01
N LYS A 265 12.21 -1.58 14.70
CA LYS A 265 13.66 -1.72 14.85
C LYS A 265 14.41 -0.75 13.94
N ASP A 266 14.05 -0.69 12.66
CA ASP A 266 14.71 0.17 11.67
C ASP A 266 14.56 1.65 12.02
N ILE A 267 13.39 2.07 12.56
CA ILE A 267 13.20 3.42 13.11
C ILE A 267 14.12 3.66 14.31
N LYS A 268 14.18 2.75 15.29
CA LYS A 268 15.04 2.92 16.47
C LYS A 268 16.53 3.06 16.09
N ASP A 269 16.96 2.37 15.04
CA ASP A 269 18.31 2.51 14.50
C ASP A 269 18.52 3.93 13.89
N VAL A 270 17.51 4.51 13.23
CA VAL A 270 17.54 5.90 12.76
C VAL A 270 17.54 6.88 13.94
N GLU A 271 16.66 6.71 14.92
CA GLU A 271 16.60 7.55 16.12
C GLU A 271 17.94 7.59 16.85
N SER A 272 18.59 6.43 17.01
CA SER A 272 19.92 6.34 17.61
C SER A 272 21.01 7.02 16.79
N THR A 273 20.88 7.02 15.46
CA THR A 273 21.87 7.59 14.54
C THR A 273 21.80 9.11 14.53
N PHE A 274 20.58 9.66 14.52
CA PHE A 274 20.33 11.10 14.38
C PHE A 274 20.09 11.81 15.72
N GLY A 275 19.86 11.08 16.81
CA GLY A 275 19.59 11.66 18.12
C GLY A 275 18.22 12.34 18.21
N VAL A 276 17.27 11.92 17.38
CA VAL A 276 15.91 12.47 17.28
C VAL A 276 14.89 11.35 17.46
N LYS A 277 13.72 11.65 18.04
CA LYS A 277 12.62 10.69 18.16
C LYS A 277 11.71 10.78 16.93
N VAL A 278 11.65 9.72 16.13
CA VAL A 278 10.82 9.64 14.92
C VAL A 278 9.50 8.94 15.22
N LEU A 279 9.53 7.79 15.90
CA LEU A 279 8.32 7.03 16.23
C LEU A 279 7.79 7.42 17.61
N CYS A 280 6.64 8.06 17.64
CA CYS A 280 5.99 8.46 18.87
C CYS A 280 5.44 7.27 19.68
N ALA A 281 5.39 7.42 21.00
CA ALA A 281 5.05 6.33 21.92
C ALA A 281 3.64 5.76 21.65
N ASP A 282 2.67 6.64 21.41
CA ASP A 282 1.28 6.25 21.12
C ASP A 282 1.18 5.52 19.77
N GLN A 283 1.95 5.96 18.77
CA GLN A 283 2.02 5.29 17.47
C GLN A 283 2.71 3.91 17.60
N GLU A 284 3.81 3.79 18.36
CA GLU A 284 4.44 2.50 18.63
C GLU A 284 3.48 1.54 19.35
N ALA A 285 2.68 2.04 20.29
CA ALA A 285 1.67 1.26 20.99
C ALA A 285 0.55 0.80 20.04
N SER A 286 0.02 1.71 19.22
CA SER A 286 -1.02 1.43 18.21
C SER A 286 -0.58 0.32 17.24
N LEU A 287 0.63 0.42 16.69
CA LEU A 287 1.19 -0.61 15.79
C LEU A 287 1.28 -1.98 16.47
N LYS A 288 1.72 -2.02 17.74
CA LYS A 288 1.82 -3.29 18.49
C LYS A 288 0.46 -3.88 18.83
N GLU A 289 -0.53 -3.05 19.12
CA GLU A 289 -1.90 -3.50 19.36
C GLU A 289 -2.49 -4.13 18.09
N GLN A 290 -2.26 -3.52 16.92
CA GLN A 290 -2.73 -4.03 15.64
C GLN A 290 -2.13 -5.40 15.27
N MET A 291 -0.93 -5.73 15.77
CA MET A 291 -0.34 -7.06 15.58
C MET A 291 -1.08 -8.19 16.32
N ALA A 292 -1.85 -7.85 17.36
CA ALA A 292 -2.56 -8.81 18.20
C ALA A 292 -3.91 -9.26 17.59
N VAL A 293 -4.33 -8.62 16.49
CA VAL A 293 -5.62 -8.79 15.83
C VAL A 293 -5.43 -9.55 14.50
#